data_AF-X6D6C0-F1
#
_entry.id   AF-X6D6C0-F1
#
_cell.length_a   1.000
_cell.length_b   1.000
_cell.length_c   1.000
_cell.angle_alpha   90.00
_cell.angle_beta   90.00
_cell.angle_gamma   90.00
#
_symmetry.space_group_name_H-M   'P 1'
#
loop_
_entity.id
_entity.type
_entity.pdbx_description
1 polymer ?
#
loop_
_entity_poly.entity_id
_entity_poly.type
_entity_poly.pdbx_seq_one_letter_code
_entity_poly.pdbx_strand_id
1 'polypeptide(L)'
;AGEAMHKVHLRPASNLHAYQDLTAELVSYDQEPIISVEAGRARDNAVSPDQAATADDLREHWSRLSDVHQFYHMLKTLKLSRCQAMRMADEDYAWLLDNDAVGALFQQAAEDEMPIMCFVGNRGCIQIHSGPIKSVKQIGPRINVLDETFHLHLRTHHIREVWAVRKPTRDGH
;
A
#
# COMPACT_ATOMS: atom_id res chain seq x y z
N ALA A 1 -0.76 -0.24 20.15
CA ALA A 1 0.51 -0.91 19.80
C ALA A 1 1.71 0.04 19.63
N GLY A 2 1.56 1.37 19.52
CA GLY A 2 2.72 2.29 19.50
C GLY A 2 3.56 2.37 18.22
N GLU A 3 3.30 1.53 17.20
CA GLU A 3 4.03 1.65 15.92
C GLU A 3 3.61 2.92 15.16
N ALA A 4 4.58 3.54 14.49
CA ALA A 4 4.39 4.78 13.74
C ALA A 4 3.31 4.65 12.66
N MET A 5 2.46 5.68 12.55
CA MET A 5 1.36 5.75 11.59
C MET A 5 1.67 6.70 10.44
N HIS A 6 2.01 7.94 10.77
CA HIS A 6 2.37 8.97 9.81
C HIS A 6 3.27 9.99 10.50
N LYS A 7 4.15 10.64 9.73
CA LYS A 7 5.06 11.67 10.22
C LYS A 7 5.11 12.81 9.20
N VAL A 8 4.95 14.04 9.69
CA VAL A 8 5.13 15.25 8.91
C VAL A 8 6.40 15.93 9.40
N HIS A 9 7.30 16.28 8.48
CA HIS A 9 8.55 16.96 8.77
C HIS A 9 8.56 18.32 8.08
N LEU A 10 8.98 19.36 8.80
CA LEU A 10 9.23 20.66 8.19
C LEU A 10 10.38 20.56 7.19
N ARG A 11 10.31 21.37 6.13
CA ARG A 11 11.34 21.57 5.11
C ARG A 11 11.77 23.04 5.10
N PRO A 12 12.86 23.41 4.42
CA PRO A 12 13.30 24.81 4.36
C PRO A 12 12.22 25.81 3.90
N ALA A 13 11.29 25.39 3.04
CA ALA A 13 10.19 26.23 2.56
C ALA A 13 8.94 26.23 3.48
N SER A 14 8.97 25.51 4.61
CA SER A 14 7.84 25.47 5.55
C SER A 14 7.71 26.77 6.34
N ASN A 15 6.50 27.12 6.75
CA ASN A 15 6.25 28.25 7.65
C ASN A 15 6.50 27.83 9.10
N LEU A 16 7.63 28.25 9.67
CA LEU A 16 7.99 27.91 11.05
C LEU A 16 7.07 28.56 12.09
N HIS A 17 6.61 29.78 11.85
CA HIS A 17 5.74 30.50 12.79
C HIS A 17 4.38 29.79 12.92
N ALA A 18 3.77 29.41 11.80
CA ALA A 18 2.51 28.66 11.82
C ALA A 18 2.64 27.30 12.53
N TYR A 19 3.79 26.63 12.41
CA TYR A 19 4.06 25.39 13.16
C TYR A 19 4.17 25.63 14.67
N GLN A 20 4.82 26.73 15.08
CA GLN A 20 4.93 27.10 16.49
C GLN A 20 3.54 27.41 17.08
N ASP A 21 2.71 28.17 16.36
CA ASP A 21 1.34 28.47 16.76
C ASP A 21 0.50 27.20 16.91
N LEU A 22 0.55 26.30 15.92
CA LEU A 22 -0.13 25.01 15.96
C LEU A 22 0.31 24.16 17.17
N THR A 23 1.61 24.17 17.47
CA THR A 23 2.16 23.41 18.61
C THR A 23 1.67 24.01 19.93
N ALA A 24 1.65 25.33 20.07
CA ALA A 24 1.16 26.01 21.26
C ALA A 24 -0.35 25.78 21.49
N GLU A 25 -1.13 25.66 20.40
CA GLU A 25 -2.57 25.37 20.47
C GLU A 25 -2.87 23.91 20.86
N LEU A 26 -2.12 22.95 20.30
CA LEU A 26 -2.42 21.53 20.43
C LEU A 26 -1.64 20.80 21.54
N VAL A 27 -0.76 21.49 22.25
CA VAL A 27 0.00 20.88 23.35
C VAL A 27 -0.92 20.38 24.47
N SER A 28 -0.73 19.13 24.87
CA SER A 28 -1.45 18.53 26.00
C SER A 28 -0.89 19.04 27.33
N TYR A 29 -1.73 19.21 28.35
CA TYR A 29 -1.25 19.45 29.73
C TYR A 29 -0.50 18.26 30.29
N ASP A 30 -0.88 17.05 29.90
CA ASP A 30 -0.15 15.83 30.18
C ASP A 30 1.02 15.70 29.20
N GLN A 31 2.25 15.76 29.73
CA GLN A 31 3.52 15.69 29.01
C GLN A 31 4.34 14.47 29.46
N GLU A 32 3.71 13.43 30.00
CA GLU A 32 4.39 12.20 30.40
C GLU A 32 5.15 11.59 29.20
N PRO A 33 6.43 11.21 29.37
CA PRO A 33 7.25 10.68 28.29
C PRO A 33 6.90 9.21 27.95
N ILE A 34 5.99 8.60 28.71
CA ILE A 34 5.59 7.20 28.58
C ILE A 34 4.16 7.14 28.06
N ILE A 35 3.96 6.38 26.99
CA ILE A 35 2.63 6.06 26.48
C ILE A 35 2.22 4.66 26.91
N SER A 36 0.99 4.52 27.40
CA SER A 36 0.38 3.20 27.59
C SER A 36 -0.07 2.68 26.23
N VAL A 37 0.30 1.45 25.90
CA VAL A 37 -0.07 0.82 24.63
C VAL A 37 -0.65 -0.56 24.87
N GLU A 38 -1.79 -0.82 24.24
CA GLU A 38 -2.33 -2.17 24.15
C GLU A 38 -1.69 -2.93 22.97
N ALA A 39 -1.51 -4.23 23.16
CA ALA A 39 -1.11 -5.13 22.09
C ALA A 39 -2.14 -5.04 20.95
N GLY A 40 -1.65 -4.92 19.71
CA GLY A 40 -2.53 -4.96 18.56
C GLY A 40 -3.21 -6.32 18.48
N ARG A 41 -4.52 -6.36 18.20
CA ARG A 41 -5.20 -7.62 17.90
C ARG A 41 -4.50 -8.28 16.71
N ALA A 42 -4.19 -9.56 16.83
CA ALA A 42 -3.76 -10.37 15.68
C ALA A 42 -4.85 -10.27 14.60
N ARG A 43 -4.44 -10.11 13.33
CA ARG A 43 -5.39 -10.19 12.22
C ARG A 43 -5.86 -11.62 12.16
N ASP A 44 -7.12 -11.82 12.52
CA ASP A 44 -7.77 -13.13 12.47
C ASP A 44 -7.99 -13.49 11.00
N ASN A 45 -7.01 -14.18 10.41
CA ASN A 45 -7.05 -14.63 9.01
C ASN A 45 -7.60 -16.07 8.92
N ALA A 46 -8.08 -16.64 10.03
CA ALA A 46 -8.64 -17.99 10.06
C ALA A 46 -10.07 -17.97 9.49
N VAL A 47 -10.20 -18.32 8.22
CA VAL A 47 -11.50 -18.65 7.63
C VAL A 47 -11.85 -20.07 8.09
N SER A 48 -13.03 -20.24 8.70
CA SER A 48 -13.56 -21.58 8.98
C SER A 48 -13.73 -22.35 7.66
N PRO A 49 -13.23 -23.60 7.54
CA PRO A 49 -13.31 -24.39 6.30
C PRO A 49 -14.73 -24.51 5.74
N ASP A 50 -15.75 -24.55 6.61
CA ASP A 50 -17.15 -24.75 6.25
C ASP A 50 -17.83 -23.50 5.65
N GLN A 51 -17.11 -22.37 5.50
CA GLN A 51 -17.62 -21.12 4.92
C GLN A 51 -16.66 -20.50 3.89
N ALA A 52 -15.78 -21.31 3.29
CA ALA A 52 -14.84 -20.82 2.29
C ALA A 52 -15.57 -20.48 0.98
N ALA A 53 -15.40 -19.25 0.49
CA ALA A 53 -15.84 -18.87 -0.85
C ALA A 53 -15.13 -19.73 -1.90
N THR A 54 -15.83 -20.07 -2.98
CA THR A 54 -15.26 -20.81 -4.12
C THR A 54 -14.56 -19.86 -5.10
N ALA A 55 -13.79 -20.42 -6.03
CA ALA A 55 -13.22 -19.65 -7.13
C ALA A 55 -14.31 -19.05 -8.03
N ASP A 56 -15.43 -19.75 -8.21
CA ASP A 56 -16.58 -19.26 -9.00
C ASP A 56 -17.28 -18.08 -8.30
N ASP A 57 -17.48 -18.16 -6.97
CA ASP A 57 -18.01 -17.04 -6.19
C ASP A 57 -17.11 -15.80 -6.33
N LEU A 58 -15.79 -16.00 -6.25
CA LEU A 58 -14.81 -14.93 -6.42
C LEU A 58 -14.88 -14.33 -7.82
N ARG A 59 -14.89 -15.16 -8.86
CA ARG A 59 -14.98 -14.71 -10.25
C ARG A 59 -16.24 -13.90 -10.50
N GLU A 60 -17.40 -14.39 -10.05
CA GLU A 60 -18.69 -13.71 -10.20
C GLU A 60 -18.70 -12.32 -9.56
N HIS A 61 -18.14 -12.19 -8.35
CA HIS A 61 -18.09 -10.90 -7.68
C HIS A 61 -17.05 -9.97 -8.29
N TRP A 62 -15.89 -10.50 -8.69
CA TRP A 62 -14.80 -9.70 -9.26
C TRP A 62 -15.17 -9.14 -10.64
N SER A 63 -15.88 -9.91 -11.46
CA SER A 63 -16.34 -9.48 -12.79
C SER A 63 -17.35 -8.33 -12.74
N ARG A 64 -18.03 -8.16 -11.60
CA ARG A 64 -19.04 -7.11 -11.37
C ARG A 64 -18.47 -5.83 -10.75
N LEU A 65 -17.17 -5.78 -10.46
CA LEU A 65 -16.55 -4.56 -9.95
C LEU A 65 -16.71 -3.45 -11.00
N SER A 66 -17.14 -2.28 -10.54
CA SER A 66 -17.21 -1.07 -11.35
C SER A 66 -16.29 0.03 -10.82
N ASP A 67 -15.67 -0.19 -9.67
CA ASP A 67 -14.78 0.73 -8.98
C ASP A 67 -13.75 -0.07 -8.16
N VAL A 68 -12.47 0.33 -8.22
CA VAL A 68 -11.37 -0.36 -7.53
C VAL A 68 -11.53 -0.43 -6.00
N HIS A 69 -12.27 0.49 -5.39
CA HIS A 69 -12.56 0.53 -3.95
C HIS A 69 -13.56 -0.55 -3.53
N GLN A 70 -14.39 -1.06 -4.44
CA GLN A 70 -15.31 -2.17 -4.17
C GLN A 70 -14.55 -3.48 -3.88
N PHE A 71 -13.31 -3.60 -4.35
CA PHE A 71 -12.49 -4.80 -4.16
C PHE A 71 -12.33 -5.17 -2.68
N TYR A 72 -12.15 -4.18 -1.79
CA TYR A 72 -12.04 -4.46 -0.36
C TYR A 72 -13.34 -5.02 0.24
N HIS A 73 -14.49 -4.49 -0.19
CA HIS A 73 -15.79 -4.97 0.25
C HIS A 73 -16.06 -6.38 -0.24
N MET A 74 -15.72 -6.69 -1.49
CA MET A 74 -15.81 -8.05 -2.05
C MET A 74 -15.01 -9.06 -1.20
N LEU A 75 -13.75 -8.75 -0.89
CA LEU A 75 -12.92 -9.62 -0.04
C LEU A 75 -13.56 -9.87 1.33
N LYS A 76 -14.16 -8.83 1.93
CA LYS A 76 -14.86 -8.96 3.22
C LYS A 76 -16.10 -9.85 3.11
N THR A 77 -16.89 -9.70 2.04
CA THR A 77 -18.08 -10.51 1.77
C THR A 77 -17.72 -11.99 1.62
N LEU A 78 -16.68 -12.27 0.84
CA LEU A 78 -16.20 -13.64 0.58
C LEU A 78 -15.32 -14.19 1.72
N LYS A 79 -15.04 -13.38 2.75
CA LYS A 79 -14.14 -13.69 3.85
C LYS A 79 -12.75 -14.12 3.37
N LEU A 80 -12.27 -13.57 2.26
CA LEU A 80 -10.96 -13.89 1.69
C LEU A 80 -9.93 -12.84 2.08
N SER A 81 -8.71 -13.28 2.42
CA SER A 81 -7.56 -12.37 2.41
C SER A 81 -7.20 -11.98 0.97
N ARG A 82 -6.48 -10.87 0.80
CA ARG A 82 -6.04 -10.41 -0.52
C ARG A 82 -5.21 -11.47 -1.24
N CYS A 83 -4.21 -12.07 -0.60
CA CYS A 83 -3.37 -13.10 -1.21
C CYS A 83 -4.16 -14.38 -1.55
N GLN A 84 -5.12 -14.79 -0.72
CA GLN A 84 -5.99 -15.93 -1.06
C GLN A 84 -6.79 -15.63 -2.33
N ALA A 85 -7.42 -14.45 -2.42
CA ALA A 85 -8.16 -14.07 -3.61
C ALA A 85 -7.27 -14.00 -4.86
N MET A 86 -6.04 -13.48 -4.77
CA MET A 86 -5.11 -13.47 -5.92
C MET A 86 -4.78 -14.89 -6.40
N ARG A 87 -4.54 -15.84 -5.48
CA ARG A 87 -4.22 -17.24 -5.83
C ARG A 87 -5.41 -18.04 -6.36
N MET A 88 -6.63 -17.63 -6.01
CA MET A 88 -7.87 -18.27 -6.45
C MET A 88 -8.40 -17.69 -7.77
N ALA A 89 -8.04 -16.45 -8.09
CA ALA A 89 -8.46 -15.78 -9.30
C ALA A 89 -7.75 -16.36 -10.53
N ASP A 90 -8.42 -16.30 -11.67
CA ASP A 90 -7.83 -16.68 -12.95
C ASP A 90 -6.85 -15.65 -13.46
N GLU A 91 -6.02 -16.07 -14.43
CA GLU A 91 -4.98 -15.24 -15.04
C GLU A 91 -5.54 -13.99 -15.74
N ASP A 92 -6.82 -13.97 -16.10
CA ASP A 92 -7.49 -12.76 -16.61
C ASP A 92 -7.59 -11.63 -15.57
N TYR A 93 -7.57 -11.97 -14.27
CA TYR A 93 -7.74 -11.06 -13.15
C TYR A 93 -6.49 -10.89 -12.30
N ALA A 94 -5.73 -11.96 -12.07
CA ALA A 94 -4.49 -11.90 -11.31
C ALA A 94 -3.50 -12.98 -11.75
N TRP A 95 -2.24 -12.60 -11.90
CA TRP A 95 -1.16 -13.55 -12.19
C TRP A 95 0.09 -13.20 -11.39
N LEU A 96 0.81 -14.25 -10.99
CA LEU A 96 2.04 -14.12 -10.22
C LEU A 96 3.16 -13.64 -11.15
N LEU A 97 3.97 -12.71 -10.66
CA LEU A 97 5.17 -12.21 -11.31
C LEU A 97 6.40 -12.64 -10.53
N ASP A 98 7.55 -12.63 -11.21
CA ASP A 98 8.84 -12.76 -10.55
C ASP A 98 9.05 -11.62 -9.54
N ASN A 99 9.71 -11.91 -8.41
CA ASN A 99 9.95 -10.91 -7.37
C ASN A 99 10.80 -9.72 -7.87
N ASP A 100 11.58 -9.92 -8.92
CA ASP A 100 12.40 -8.88 -9.55
C ASP A 100 11.58 -7.93 -10.45
N ALA A 101 10.31 -8.25 -10.74
CA ALA A 101 9.44 -7.45 -11.60
C ALA A 101 9.22 -6.03 -11.05
N VAL A 102 9.20 -5.85 -9.73
CA VAL A 102 9.08 -4.50 -9.12
C VAL A 102 10.29 -3.64 -9.46
N GLY A 103 11.50 -4.22 -9.43
CA GLY A 103 12.71 -3.49 -9.79
C GLY A 103 12.74 -3.11 -11.27
N ALA A 104 12.42 -4.06 -12.13
CA ALA A 104 12.31 -3.84 -13.57
C ALA A 104 11.27 -2.77 -13.92
N LEU A 105 10.08 -2.82 -13.29
CA LEU A 105 9.02 -1.83 -13.50
C LEU A 105 9.47 -0.42 -13.12
N PHE A 106 10.15 -0.27 -11.98
CA PHE A 106 10.63 1.05 -11.52
C PHE A 106 11.68 1.61 -12.47
N GLN A 107 12.61 0.77 -12.94
CA GLN A 107 13.64 1.17 -13.90
C GLN A 107 13.00 1.63 -15.21
N GLN A 108 12.08 0.83 -15.78
CA GLN A 108 11.41 1.15 -17.03
C GLN A 108 10.55 2.41 -16.91
N ALA A 109 9.78 2.55 -15.83
CA ALA A 109 8.95 3.74 -15.60
C ALA A 109 9.79 5.03 -15.50
N ALA A 110 11.01 4.93 -14.95
CA ALA A 110 11.93 6.06 -14.90
C ALA A 110 12.53 6.40 -16.27
N GLU A 111 12.91 5.38 -17.05
CA GLU A 111 13.44 5.55 -18.40
C GLU A 111 12.42 6.18 -19.35
N ASP A 112 11.15 5.77 -19.26
CA ASP A 112 10.07 6.27 -20.10
C ASP A 112 9.45 7.59 -19.59
N GLU A 113 9.91 8.10 -18.44
CA GLU A 113 9.24 9.16 -17.67
C GLU A 113 7.72 8.89 -17.49
N MET A 114 7.35 7.61 -17.41
CA MET A 114 5.96 7.18 -17.33
C MET A 114 5.37 7.59 -15.97
N PRO A 115 4.27 8.36 -15.94
CA PRO A 115 3.61 8.68 -14.68
C PRO A 115 3.01 7.42 -14.06
N ILE A 116 3.37 7.16 -12.80
CA ILE A 116 2.84 6.04 -12.02
C ILE A 116 2.08 6.55 -10.80
N MET A 117 1.30 5.67 -10.19
CA MET A 117 0.83 5.85 -8.82
C MET A 117 1.48 4.81 -7.91
N CYS A 118 2.15 5.27 -6.85
CA CYS A 118 2.82 4.40 -5.87
C CYS A 118 2.11 4.53 -4.52
N PHE A 119 1.48 3.44 -4.07
CA PHE A 119 0.73 3.37 -2.81
C PHE A 119 1.56 2.63 -1.75
N VAL A 120 1.87 3.31 -0.64
CA VAL A 120 2.54 2.71 0.52
C VAL A 120 1.69 2.94 1.75
N GLY A 121 1.45 1.91 2.56
CA GLY A 121 0.56 2.04 3.70
C GLY A 121 0.86 1.12 4.87
N ASN A 122 0.28 1.48 6.00
CA ASN A 122 0.20 0.68 7.22
C ASN A 122 -1.27 0.58 7.66
N ARG A 123 -1.50 0.15 8.91
CA ARG A 123 -2.85 -0.10 9.44
C ARG A 123 -3.78 1.12 9.54
N GLY A 124 -3.30 2.36 9.40
CA GLY A 124 -4.21 3.51 9.35
C GLY A 124 -3.65 4.75 8.65
N CYS A 125 -2.68 4.56 7.76
CA CYS A 125 -2.30 5.58 6.80
C CYS A 125 -1.92 4.91 5.48
N ILE A 126 -2.38 5.48 4.37
CA ILE A 126 -1.91 5.19 3.02
C ILE A 126 -1.41 6.51 2.45
N GLN A 127 -0.17 6.53 1.99
CA GLN A 127 0.43 7.66 1.28
C GLN A 127 0.61 7.28 -0.18
N ILE A 128 0.31 8.23 -1.06
CA ILE A 128 0.24 8.02 -2.50
C ILE A 128 1.16 9.04 -3.17
N HIS A 129 2.08 8.56 -4.00
CA HIS A 129 2.76 9.37 -5.01
C HIS A 129 2.03 9.20 -6.33
N SER A 130 1.85 10.30 -7.07
CA SER A 130 1.29 10.30 -8.42
C SER A 130 2.17 11.17 -9.31
N GLY A 131 2.71 10.59 -10.37
CA GLY A 131 3.59 11.28 -11.31
C GLY A 131 4.78 10.42 -11.72
N PRO A 132 5.68 10.97 -12.56
CA PRO A 132 6.88 10.26 -12.96
C PRO A 132 7.82 10.05 -11.78
N ILE A 133 8.74 9.10 -11.94
CA ILE A 133 9.91 8.91 -11.09
C ILE A 133 11.17 9.02 -11.95
N LYS A 134 12.32 9.42 -11.38
CA LYS A 134 13.54 9.64 -12.18
C LYS A 134 14.77 8.91 -11.64
N SER A 135 15.09 9.13 -10.37
CA SER A 135 16.34 8.67 -9.75
C SER A 135 16.15 7.33 -9.07
N VAL A 136 16.09 6.26 -9.87
CA VAL A 136 15.98 4.88 -9.37
C VAL A 136 17.38 4.30 -9.12
N LYS A 137 17.65 3.83 -7.90
CA LYS A 137 18.95 3.27 -7.50
C LYS A 137 18.81 2.03 -6.64
N GLN A 138 19.57 0.99 -7.00
CA GLN A 138 19.79 -0.16 -6.14
C GLN A 138 20.93 0.15 -5.17
N ILE A 139 20.65 0.12 -3.86
CA ILE A 139 21.65 0.31 -2.80
C ILE A 139 21.50 -0.84 -1.80
N GLY A 140 22.43 -1.79 -1.86
CA GLY A 140 22.35 -3.03 -1.09
C GLY A 140 21.06 -3.81 -1.42
N PRO A 141 20.31 -4.30 -0.43
CA PRO A 141 19.11 -5.11 -0.66
C PRO A 141 17.84 -4.26 -0.82
N ARG A 142 17.99 -2.99 -1.26
CA ARG A 142 16.91 -2.02 -1.43
C ARG A 142 16.94 -1.39 -2.82
N ILE A 143 15.76 -1.26 -3.41
CA ILE A 143 15.52 -0.32 -4.49
C ILE A 143 15.03 1.00 -3.90
N ASN A 144 15.51 2.11 -4.45
CA ASN A 144 15.22 3.45 -3.97
C ASN A 144 14.79 4.36 -5.12
N VAL A 145 13.81 5.22 -4.84
CA VAL A 145 13.55 6.43 -5.64
C VAL A 145 14.07 7.60 -4.82
N LEU A 146 14.91 8.45 -5.41
CA LEU A 146 15.57 9.59 -4.75
C LEU A 146 15.35 10.87 -5.56
N ASP A 147 14.07 11.19 -5.82
CA ASP A 147 13.67 12.39 -6.53
C ASP A 147 13.53 13.57 -5.57
N GLU A 148 13.56 14.81 -6.06
CA GLU A 148 13.50 16.01 -5.22
C GLU A 148 12.29 16.05 -4.27
N THR A 149 11.13 15.57 -4.72
CA THR A 149 9.87 15.63 -3.99
C THR A 149 9.37 14.27 -3.52
N PHE A 150 9.92 13.16 -4.03
CA PHE A 150 9.49 11.80 -3.71
C PHE A 150 10.66 10.87 -3.42
N HIS A 151 10.71 10.36 -2.18
CA HIS A 151 11.68 9.37 -1.75
C HIS A 151 10.97 8.06 -1.42
N LEU A 152 11.41 6.96 -2.02
CA LEU A 152 10.95 5.61 -1.70
C LEU A 152 12.15 4.74 -1.33
N HIS A 153 11.97 3.88 -0.31
CA HIS A 153 12.94 2.87 0.06
C HIS A 153 12.23 1.52 0.23
N LEU A 154 12.43 0.60 -0.71
CA LEU A 154 11.79 -0.71 -0.71
C LEU A 154 12.83 -1.81 -0.49
N ARG A 155 12.66 -2.57 0.59
CA ARG A 155 13.45 -3.78 0.89
C ARG A 155 12.96 -4.95 0.04
N THR A 156 13.55 -5.15 -1.12
CA THR A 156 13.09 -6.17 -2.09
C THR A 156 13.19 -7.60 -1.54
N HIS A 157 14.20 -7.88 -0.71
CA HIS A 157 14.35 -9.18 -0.02
C HIS A 157 13.23 -9.54 0.98
N HIS A 158 12.34 -8.61 1.33
CA HIS A 158 11.15 -8.90 2.14
C HIS A 158 9.90 -9.21 1.30
N ILE A 159 9.99 -9.09 -0.03
CA ILE A 159 8.88 -9.40 -0.94
C ILE A 159 8.73 -10.92 -1.03
N ARG A 160 7.53 -11.42 -0.71
CA ARG A 160 7.22 -12.86 -0.78
C ARG A 160 6.57 -13.26 -2.09
N GLU A 161 5.69 -12.41 -2.61
CA GLU A 161 4.94 -12.58 -3.85
C GLU A 161 4.71 -11.21 -4.49
N VAL A 162 4.77 -11.15 -5.82
CA VAL A 162 4.40 -10.00 -6.63
C VAL A 162 3.27 -10.43 -7.55
N TRP A 163 2.21 -9.63 -7.62
CA TRP A 163 1.04 -9.94 -8.42
C TRP A 163 0.74 -8.78 -9.36
N ALA A 164 0.54 -9.07 -10.63
CA ALA A 164 -0.21 -8.18 -11.50
C ALA A 164 -1.69 -8.46 -11.30
N VAL A 165 -2.49 -7.39 -11.22
CA VAL A 165 -3.91 -7.48 -10.86
C VAL A 165 -4.72 -6.56 -11.74
N ARG A 166 -5.72 -7.12 -12.41
CA ARG A 166 -6.69 -6.41 -13.24
C ARG A 166 -8.03 -6.37 -12.52
N LYS A 167 -8.63 -5.17 -12.44
CA LYS A 167 -9.94 -4.98 -11.81
C LYS A 167 -10.82 -4.19 -12.77
N PRO A 168 -12.02 -4.69 -13.13
CA PRO A 168 -12.93 -3.90 -13.94
C PRO A 168 -13.33 -2.62 -13.20
N THR A 169 -13.46 -1.57 -14.00
CA THR A 169 -13.98 -0.26 -13.63
C THR A 169 -15.00 0.17 -14.68
N ARG A 170 -15.73 1.25 -14.43
CA ARG A 170 -16.62 1.84 -15.46
C ARG A 170 -15.89 2.28 -16.72
N ASP A 171 -14.59 2.57 -16.61
CA ASP A 171 -13.77 3.12 -17.70
C ASP A 171 -12.93 2.03 -18.41
N GLY A 172 -13.09 0.76 -18.03
CA GLY A 172 -12.32 -0.36 -18.59
C GLY A 172 -11.58 -1.16 -17.52
N HIS A 173 -10.41 -1.70 -17.90
CA HIS A 173 -9.56 -2.56 -17.08
C HIS A 173 -8.15 -1.98 -16.93
#